data_AF-A0A2K8SEY2-F1
#
_entry.id   AF-A0A2K8SEY2-F1
#
_cell.length_a   1.000
_cell.length_b   1.000
_cell.length_c   1.000
_cell.angle_alpha   90.00
_cell.angle_beta   90.00
_cell.angle_gamma   90.00
#
_symmetry.space_group_name_H-M   'P 1'
#
loop_
_entity.id
_entity.type
_entity.pdbx_description
1 polymer ?
#
loop_
_entity_poly.entity_id
_entity_poly.type
_entity_poly.pdbx_seq_one_letter_code
_entity_poly.pdbx_strand_id
1 'polypeptide(L)'
;MKRIIITVENKDNEIIVGISYDGNSPKEVKQFLNDLNLTNKQKIKYNKDIGNCIKEFKLDMSKCSVEIEKNNKIWEEKINEILLEQENKFKEQENKFKEQEKKINTLQKVLKDNEIDFEF
;
A
#
# COMPACT_ATOMS: atom_id res chain seq x y z
N MET A 1 -9.36 -18.27 3.17
CA MET A 1 -10.60 -17.68 2.61
C MET A 1 -11.03 -16.51 3.50
N LYS A 2 -11.10 -15.28 2.96
CA LYS A 2 -11.68 -14.15 3.71
C LYS A 2 -13.20 -14.34 3.77
N ARG A 3 -13.77 -14.32 4.97
CA ARG A 3 -15.22 -14.45 5.18
C ARG A 3 -15.84 -13.07 4.99
N ILE A 4 -16.84 -12.96 4.11
CA ILE A 4 -17.67 -11.77 4.00
C ILE A 4 -18.73 -11.89 5.09
N ILE A 5 -18.81 -10.89 5.97
CA ILE A 5 -19.76 -10.89 7.06
C ILE A 5 -20.86 -9.86 6.76
N ILE A 6 -22.10 -10.34 6.71
CA ILE A 6 -23.28 -9.55 6.34
C ILE A 6 -24.03 -9.21 7.62
N THR A 7 -24.23 -7.93 7.89
CA THR A 7 -25.15 -7.43 8.93
C THR A 7 -26.53 -7.26 8.33
N VAL A 8 -27.55 -7.66 9.09
CA VAL A 8 -28.95 -7.48 8.69
C VAL A 8 -29.68 -6.87 9.88
N GLU A 9 -30.28 -5.70 9.67
CA GLU A 9 -31.01 -4.93 10.68
C GLU A 9 -32.41 -4.61 10.16
N ASN A 10 -33.40 -4.55 11.06
CA ASN A 10 -34.73 -4.02 10.75
C ASN A 10 -34.87 -2.67 11.46
N LYS A 11 -35.05 -1.61 10.68
CA LYS A 11 -35.24 -0.25 11.17
C LYS A 11 -36.48 0.32 10.49
N ASP A 12 -37.48 0.73 11.29
CA ASP A 12 -38.70 1.35 10.79
C ASP A 12 -39.44 0.53 9.72
N ASN A 13 -39.51 -0.80 9.88
CA ASN A 13 -40.04 -1.77 8.91
C ASN A 13 -39.27 -1.88 7.58
N GLU A 14 -38.10 -1.26 7.48
CA GLU A 14 -37.15 -1.46 6.38
C GLU A 14 -36.00 -2.37 6.81
N ILE A 15 -35.66 -3.33 5.94
CA ILE A 15 -34.53 -4.22 6.19
C ILE A 15 -33.29 -3.61 5.57
N ILE A 16 -32.30 -3.32 6.40
CA ILE A 16 -31.00 -2.78 6.01
C ILE A 16 -30.00 -3.93 6.03
N VAL A 17 -29.33 -4.17 4.90
CA VAL A 17 -28.27 -5.19 4.77
C VAL A 17 -26.95 -4.47 4.57
N GLY A 18 -26.03 -4.63 5.52
CA GLY A 18 -24.69 -4.07 5.50
C GLY A 18 -23.60 -5.13 5.38
N ILE A 19 -22.39 -4.71 5.01
CA ILE A 19 -21.18 -5.53 5.13
C ILE A 19 -20.40 -4.96 6.31
N SER A 20 -20.18 -5.78 7.35
CA SER A 20 -19.57 -5.37 8.61
C SER A 20 -18.28 -6.15 8.87
N TYR A 21 -17.39 -5.55 9.67
CA TYR A 21 -16.22 -6.22 10.23
C TYR A 21 -16.56 -7.09 11.47
N ASP A 22 -17.74 -6.88 12.08
CA ASP A 22 -18.20 -7.51 13.33
C ASP A 22 -19.52 -8.29 13.18
N GLY A 23 -19.86 -8.75 11.97
CA GLY A 23 -21.23 -9.18 11.68
C GLY A 23 -21.68 -10.53 12.28
N ASN A 24 -22.94 -10.86 11.98
CA ASN A 24 -23.68 -11.95 12.61
C ASN A 24 -23.33 -13.33 12.02
N SER A 25 -23.51 -14.38 12.81
CA SER A 25 -23.35 -15.76 12.36
C SER A 25 -24.42 -16.16 11.33
N PRO A 26 -24.15 -17.12 10.43
CA PRO A 26 -25.15 -17.60 9.47
C PRO A 26 -26.46 -18.10 10.13
N LYS A 27 -26.40 -18.59 11.37
CA LYS A 27 -27.57 -19.04 12.13
C LYS A 27 -28.44 -17.85 12.57
N GLU A 28 -27.83 -16.81 13.11
CA GLU A 28 -28.53 -15.59 13.55
C GLU A 28 -29.18 -14.88 12.37
N VAL A 29 -28.48 -14.76 11.24
CA VAL A 29 -29.05 -14.19 10.01
C VAL A 29 -30.25 -15.01 9.54
N LYS A 30 -30.16 -16.33 9.54
CA LYS A 30 -31.27 -17.21 9.13
C LYS A 30 -32.48 -17.08 10.06
N GLN A 31 -32.25 -16.96 11.35
CA GLN A 31 -33.32 -16.82 12.34
C GLN A 31 -34.03 -15.47 12.19
N PHE A 32 -33.28 -14.38 12.10
CA PHE A 32 -33.82 -13.05 11.83
C PHE A 32 -34.64 -12.98 10.52
N LEU A 33 -34.16 -13.60 9.44
CA LEU A 33 -34.89 -13.65 8.16
C LEU A 33 -36.20 -14.45 8.25
N ASN A 34 -36.26 -15.47 9.11
CA ASN A 34 -37.49 -16.23 9.34
C ASN A 34 -38.48 -15.42 10.17
N ASP A 35 -38.01 -14.68 11.19
CA ASP A 35 -38.84 -13.86 12.07
C ASP A 35 -39.51 -12.68 11.31
N LEU A 36 -38.88 -12.21 10.24
CA LEU A 36 -39.38 -11.12 9.39
C LEU A 36 -40.61 -11.48 8.53
N ASN A 37 -41.02 -12.75 8.46
CA ASN A 37 -42.19 -13.20 7.68
C ASN A 37 -42.24 -12.65 6.24
N LEU A 38 -41.09 -12.64 5.55
CA LEU A 38 -40.98 -12.01 4.23
C LEU A 38 -41.78 -12.74 3.15
N THR A 39 -42.50 -11.96 2.34
CA THR A 39 -43.17 -12.46 1.13
C THR A 39 -42.15 -12.92 0.08
N ASN A 40 -42.56 -13.85 -0.80
CA ASN A 40 -41.70 -14.31 -1.90
C ASN A 40 -41.23 -13.17 -2.82
N LYS A 41 -42.08 -12.15 -3.03
CA LYS A 41 -41.73 -10.97 -3.84
C LYS A 41 -40.60 -10.17 -3.21
N GLN A 42 -40.62 -9.98 -1.88
CA GLN A 42 -39.54 -9.31 -1.15
C GLN A 42 -38.25 -10.11 -1.24
N LYS A 43 -38.28 -11.43 -1.03
CA LYS A 43 -37.10 -12.30 -1.13
C LYS A 43 -36.43 -12.20 -2.50
N ILE A 44 -37.20 -12.21 -3.58
CA ILE A 44 -36.68 -12.08 -4.96
C ILE A 44 -36.04 -10.71 -5.17
N LYS A 45 -36.68 -9.62 -4.71
CA LYS A 45 -36.14 -8.27 -4.81
C LYS A 45 -34.80 -8.16 -4.07
N TYR A 46 -34.75 -8.61 -2.81
CA TYR A 46 -33.52 -8.56 -2.01
C TYR A 46 -32.37 -9.39 -2.62
N ASN A 47 -32.65 -10.59 -3.12
CA ASN A 47 -31.62 -11.40 -3.78
C ASN A 47 -31.04 -10.69 -5.02
N LYS A 48 -31.89 -9.97 -5.77
CA LYS A 48 -31.45 -9.17 -6.92
C LYS A 48 -30.58 -7.99 -6.46
N ASP A 49 -31.02 -7.27 -5.43
CA ASP A 49 -30.34 -6.07 -4.92
C ASP A 49 -28.97 -6.44 -4.31
N ILE A 50 -28.90 -7.49 -3.49
CA ILE A 50 -27.63 -8.04 -2.96
C ILE A 50 -26.72 -8.50 -4.09
N GLY A 51 -27.27 -9.18 -5.10
CA GLY A 51 -26.52 -9.60 -6.28
C GLY A 51 -25.89 -8.44 -7.04
N ASN A 52 -26.57 -7.29 -7.10
CA ASN A 52 -26.05 -6.07 -7.71
C ASN A 52 -24.95 -5.44 -6.85
N CYS A 53 -25.16 -5.29 -5.53
CA CYS A 53 -24.15 -4.76 -4.61
C CYS A 53 -22.84 -5.57 -4.63
N ILE A 54 -22.93 -6.91 -4.68
CA ILE A 54 -21.74 -7.78 -4.78
C ILE A 54 -21.01 -7.56 -6.11
N LYS A 55 -21.73 -7.37 -7.22
CA LYS A 55 -21.13 -7.11 -8.55
C LYS A 55 -20.44 -5.75 -8.60
N GLU A 56 -21.07 -4.70 -8.07
CA GLU A 56 -20.50 -3.35 -7.97
C GLU A 56 -19.23 -3.36 -7.12
N PHE A 57 -19.27 -4.00 -5.94
CA PHE A 57 -18.10 -4.15 -5.07
C PHE A 57 -16.94 -4.89 -5.77
N LYS A 58 -17.25 -5.95 -6.53
CA LYS A 58 -16.24 -6.70 -7.30
C LYS A 58 -15.62 -5.84 -8.41
N LEU A 59 -16.41 -4.98 -9.08
CA LEU A 59 -15.93 -4.06 -10.11
C LEU A 59 -15.02 -2.98 -9.51
N ASP A 60 -15.38 -2.39 -8.38
CA ASP A 60 -14.57 -1.35 -7.74
C ASP A 60 -13.23 -1.90 -7.23
N MET A 61 -13.21 -3.11 -6.68
CA MET A 61 -11.95 -3.76 -6.30
C MET A 61 -11.04 -4.04 -7.50
N SER A 62 -11.58 -4.39 -8.66
CA SER A 62 -10.78 -4.59 -9.87
C SER A 62 -10.15 -3.30 -10.38
N LYS A 63 -10.88 -2.17 -10.30
CA LYS A 63 -10.34 -0.84 -10.63
C LYS A 63 -9.25 -0.43 -9.65
N CYS A 64 -9.48 -0.61 -8.35
CA CYS A 64 -8.47 -0.37 -7.31
C CYS A 64 -7.19 -1.17 -7.55
N SER A 65 -7.31 -2.45 -7.94
CA SER A 65 -6.13 -3.28 -8.25
C SER A 65 -5.31 -2.72 -9.41
N VAL A 66 -5.98 -2.26 -10.48
CA VAL A 66 -5.31 -1.64 -11.64
C VAL A 66 -4.64 -0.33 -11.27
N GLU A 67 -5.30 0.50 -10.45
CA GLU A 67 -4.76 1.77 -9.96
C GLU A 67 -3.50 1.56 -9.08
N ILE A 68 -3.54 0.55 -8.20
CA ILE A 68 -2.40 0.16 -7.35
C ILE A 68 -1.23 -0.31 -8.21
N GLU A 69 -1.47 -1.17 -9.19
CA GLU A 69 -0.41 -1.69 -10.06
C GLU A 69 0.24 -0.58 -10.90
N LYS A 70 -0.56 0.38 -11.38
CA LYS A 70 -0.05 1.57 -12.08
C LYS A 70 0.80 2.45 -11.16
N ASN A 71 0.35 2.70 -9.93
CA ASN A 71 1.11 3.49 -8.95
C ASN A 71 2.42 2.81 -8.55
N ASN A 72 2.42 1.48 -8.40
CA ASN A 72 3.64 0.73 -8.08
C ASN A 72 4.70 0.90 -9.17
N LYS A 73 4.33 0.82 -10.45
CA LYS A 73 5.26 1.07 -11.57
C LYS A 73 5.86 2.49 -11.52
N ILE A 74 5.04 3.50 -11.25
CA ILE A 74 5.51 4.89 -11.11
C ILE A 74 6.51 5.02 -9.95
N TRP A 75 6.27 4.33 -8.83
CA TRP A 75 7.18 4.35 -7.68
C TRP A 75 8.49 3.59 -7.96
N GLU A 76 8.43 2.46 -8.66
CA GLU A 76 9.62 1.71 -9.09
C GLU A 76 10.51 2.57 -10.00
N GLU A 77 9.93 3.27 -10.98
CA GLU A 77 10.66 4.20 -11.85
C GLU A 77 11.34 5.32 -11.06
N LYS A 78 10.61 5.97 -10.14
CA LYS A 78 11.17 7.03 -9.28
C LYS A 78 12.29 6.55 -8.37
N ILE A 79 12.14 5.35 -7.79
CA ILE A 79 13.18 4.76 -6.94
C ILE A 79 14.44 4.50 -7.77
N ASN A 80 14.30 3.97 -8.98
CA ASN A 80 15.45 3.73 -9.86
C ASN A 80 16.16 5.04 -10.24
N GLU A 81 15.43 6.12 -10.53
CA GLU A 81 16.02 7.43 -10.80
C GLU A 81 16.81 7.96 -9.59
N ILE A 82 16.24 7.87 -8.38
CA ILE A 82 16.91 8.29 -7.14
C ILE A 82 18.19 7.47 -6.89
N LEU A 83 18.12 6.15 -7.10
CA LEU A 83 19.28 5.28 -6.93
C LEU A 83 20.41 5.64 -7.90
N LEU A 84 20.06 5.91 -9.17
CA LEU A 84 21.02 6.33 -10.18
C LEU A 84 21.68 7.68 -9.83
N GLU A 85 20.89 8.63 -9.33
CA GLU A 85 21.38 9.93 -8.90
C GLU A 85 22.32 9.81 -7.68
N GLN A 86 21.97 8.95 -6.71
CA GLN A 86 22.81 8.66 -5.55
C GLN A 86 24.12 7.99 -5.97
N GLU A 87 24.09 7.02 -6.87
CA GLU A 87 25.30 6.35 -7.37
C GLU A 87 26.26 7.36 -8.03
N ASN A 88 25.72 8.29 -8.82
CA ASN A 88 26.52 9.35 -9.43
C ASN A 88 27.14 10.28 -8.39
N LYS A 89 26.38 10.68 -7.36
CA LYS A 89 26.90 11.50 -6.24
C LYS A 89 28.00 10.77 -5.46
N PHE A 90 27.83 9.47 -5.21
CA PHE A 90 28.86 8.66 -4.55
C PHE A 90 30.15 8.59 -5.37
N LYS A 91 30.06 8.36 -6.69
CA LYS A 91 31.24 8.37 -7.58
C LYS A 91 31.94 9.72 -7.59
N GLU A 92 31.20 10.82 -7.61
CA GLU A 92 31.78 12.16 -7.55
C GLU A 92 32.52 12.40 -6.22
N GLN A 93 31.92 11.99 -5.10
CA GLN A 93 32.58 12.07 -3.79
C GLN A 93 33.84 11.21 -3.72
N GLU A 94 33.80 9.97 -4.22
CA GLU A 94 34.95 9.07 -4.24
C GLU A 94 36.13 9.68 -5.03
N ASN A 95 35.83 10.31 -6.17
CA ASN A 95 36.84 11.01 -6.97
C ASN A 95 37.45 12.20 -6.21
N LYS A 96 36.63 12.99 -5.50
CA LYS A 96 37.11 14.10 -4.67
C LYS A 96 38.00 13.60 -3.53
N PHE A 97 37.65 12.50 -2.87
CA PHE A 97 38.48 11.88 -1.84
C PHE A 97 39.83 11.43 -2.39
N LYS A 98 39.85 10.74 -3.53
CA LYS A 98 41.10 10.33 -4.20
C LYS A 98 41.99 11.52 -4.57
N GLU A 99 41.40 12.63 -5.00
CA GLU A 99 42.17 13.84 -5.30
C GLU A 99 42.75 14.49 -4.04
N GLN A 100 41.98 14.55 -2.95
CA GLN A 100 42.45 15.04 -1.66
C GLN A 100 43.57 14.17 -1.09
N GLU A 101 43.44 12.85 -1.16
CA GLU A 101 44.47 11.91 -0.72
C GLU A 101 45.79 12.12 -1.48
N LYS A 102 45.73 12.30 -2.80
CA LYS A 102 46.91 12.64 -3.62
C LYS A 102 47.56 13.96 -3.20
N LYS A 103 46.75 14.99 -2.93
CA LYS A 103 47.25 16.30 -2.44
C LYS A 103 47.92 16.17 -1.08
N ILE A 104 47.30 15.46 -0.14
CA ILE A 104 47.87 15.19 1.18
C ILE A 104 49.20 14.44 1.06
N ASN A 105 49.26 13.38 0.26
CA ASN A 105 50.49 12.61 0.05
C ASN A 105 51.63 13.48 -0.54
N THR A 106 51.29 14.39 -1.45
CA THR A 106 52.25 15.32 -2.03
C THR A 106 52.76 16.32 -0.99
N LEU A 107 51.86 16.90 -0.18
CA LEU A 107 52.21 17.81 0.90
C LEU A 107 53.06 17.13 1.97
N GLN A 108 52.72 15.90 2.37
CA GLN A 108 53.53 15.11 3.31
C GLN A 108 54.94 14.85 2.77
N LYS A 109 55.07 14.58 1.47
CA LYS A 109 56.39 14.41 0.84
C LYS A 109 57.21 15.70 0.89
N VAL A 110 56.60 16.84 0.53
CA VAL A 110 57.26 18.15 0.60
C VAL A 110 57.66 18.52 2.03
N LEU A 111 56.84 18.21 3.03
CA LEU A 111 57.17 18.45 4.44
C LEU A 111 58.38 17.61 4.88
N LYS A 112 58.42 16.33 4.51
CA LYS A 112 59.58 15.44 4.76
C LYS A 112 60.84 15.94 4.06
N ASP A 113 60.73 16.36 2.80
CA ASP A 113 61.86 16.85 2.00
C ASP A 113 62.43 18.18 2.56
N ASN A 114 61.67 18.94 3.36
CA ASN A 114 62.10 20.19 3.99
C ASN A 114 62.46 20.04 5.48
N GLU A 115 62.54 18.82 6.02
CA GLU A 115 62.84 18.55 7.45
C GLU A 115 61.94 19.33 8.44
N ILE A 116 60.71 19.65 8.04
CA ILE A 116 59.73 20.29 8.92
C ILE A 116 59.00 19.19 9.69
N ASP A 117 59.47 18.88 10.90
CA ASP A 117 58.76 18.03 11.85
C ASP A 117 57.66 18.84 12.54
N PHE A 118 56.40 18.41 12.36
CA PHE A 118 55.32 18.82 13.25
C PHE A 118 55.24 17.80 14.39
N GLU A 119 55.83 18.14 15.53
CA GLU A 119 55.47 17.53 16.80
C GLU A 119 54.02 17.93 17.12
N PHE A 120 53.10 16.97 17.09
CA PHE A 120 51.77 17.08 17.68
C PHE A 120 51.79 16.57 19.12
#